data_AF-A0A6B3FFQ0-F1
#
_entry.id   AF-A0A6B3FFQ0-F1
#
_cell.length_a   1.000
_cell.length_b   1.000
_cell.length_c   1.000
_cell.angle_alpha   90.00
_cell.angle_beta   90.00
_cell.angle_gamma   90.00
#
_symmetry.space_group_name_H-M   'P 1'
#
loop_
_entity.id
_entity.type
_entity.pdbx_description
1 polymer ?
#
loop_
_entity_poly.entity_id
_entity_poly.type
_entity_poly.pdbx_seq_one_letter_code
_entity_poly.pdbx_strand_id
1 'polypeptide(L)' 'GNIYVAAAKRLLKGRIGIDAEAGPTEIAILADASADPVHVAADLISQAEHDPMAASVLVTDSPVLAEATELE' A
#
# COMPACT_ATOMS: atom_id res chain seq x y z
N GLY A 1 0.78 -15.10 2.17
CA GLY A 1 1.54 -16.37 2.06
C GLY A 1 2.96 -16.03 1.67
N ASN A 2 3.97 -16.71 2.23
CA ASN A 2 5.37 -16.34 1.99
C ASN A 2 5.84 -16.68 0.55
N ILE A 3 7.09 -16.33 0.24
CA ILE A 3 7.68 -16.52 -1.10
C ILE A 3 7.63 -17.97 -1.60
N TYR A 4 7.69 -18.96 -0.70
CA TYR A 4 7.59 -20.38 -1.07
C TYR A 4 6.17 -20.75 -1.50
N VAL A 5 5.14 -20.19 -0.85
CA VAL A 5 3.75 -20.37 -1.24
C VAL A 5 3.49 -19.71 -2.60
N ALA A 6 4.03 -18.52 -2.84
CA ALA A 6 3.95 -17.84 -4.13
C ALA A 6 4.61 -18.67 -5.25
N ALA A 7 5.83 -19.18 -5.02
CA ALA A 7 6.53 -20.05 -5.96
C ALA A 7 5.76 -21.36 -6.24
N ALA A 8 5.20 -21.99 -5.21
CA ALA A 8 4.38 -23.19 -5.37
C ALA A 8 3.11 -22.92 -6.20
N LYS A 9 2.39 -21.82 -5.92
CA LYS A 9 1.25 -21.38 -6.74
C LYS A 9 1.66 -21.18 -8.20
N ARG A 10 2.82 -20.56 -8.44
CA ARG A 10 3.35 -20.33 -9.79
C ARG A 10 3.65 -21.63 -10.55
N LEU A 11 4.24 -22.63 -9.88
CA LEU A 11 4.50 -23.94 -10.47
C LEU A 11 3.23 -24.73 -10.80
N LEU A 12 2.15 -24.50 -10.04
CA LEU A 12 0.86 -25.19 -10.21
C LEU A 12 -0.12 -24.44 -11.12
N LYS A 13 0.23 -23.23 -11.55
CA LYS A 13 -0.58 -22.41 -12.47
C LYS A 13 -0.88 -23.19 -13.76
N GLY A 14 -2.16 -23.32 -14.09
CA GLY A 14 -2.63 -24.07 -15.27
C GLY A 14 -2.86 -25.56 -15.03
N ARG A 15 -2.52 -26.10 -13.85
CA ARG A 15 -2.90 -27.47 -13.42
C ARG A 15 -4.07 -27.48 -12.45
N ILE A 16 -4.10 -26.51 -11.54
CA ILE A 16 -5.21 -26.28 -10.60
C ILE A 16 -5.60 -24.81 -10.61
N GLY A 17 -6.79 -24.51 -10.09
CA GLY A 17 -7.21 -23.14 -9.81
C GLY A 17 -6.32 -22.53 -8.73
N ILE A 18 -5.74 -21.37 -9.04
CA ILE A 18 -5.15 -20.46 -8.07
C ILE A 18 -5.88 -19.12 -8.20
N ASP A 19 -5.96 -18.39 -7.10
CA ASP A 19 -6.40 -16.99 -7.06
C ASP A 19 -5.40 -16.09 -7.80
N ALA A 20 -4.33 -15.68 -7.14
CA ALA A 20 -3.29 -14.81 -7.65
C ALA A 20 -1.96 -15.08 -6.93
N GLU A 21 -0.85 -14.70 -7.58
CA GLU A 21 0.45 -14.61 -6.92
C GLU A 21 0.45 -13.35 -6.05
N ALA A 22 0.74 -13.50 -4.76
CA ALA A 22 0.79 -12.36 -3.86
C ALA A 22 2.08 -11.58 -4.09
N GLY A 23 1.96 -10.29 -4.40
CA GLY A 23 3.06 -9.32 -4.36
C GLY A 23 3.00 -8.46 -3.09
N PRO A 24 3.91 -7.49 -2.94
CA PRO A 24 3.80 -6.48 -1.91
C PRO A 24 2.47 -5.73 -2.00
N THR A 25 1.92 -5.36 -0.86
CA THR A 25 0.67 -4.60 -0.79
C THR A 25 0.93 -3.11 -0.89
N GLU A 26 0.03 -2.37 -1.53
CA GLU A 26 0.21 -0.92 -1.76
C GLU A 26 -1.09 -0.11 -1.53
N ILE A 27 -0.93 1.16 -1.15
CA ILE A 27 -2.02 2.16 -1.14
C ILE A 27 -1.56 3.46 -1.83
N ALA A 28 -2.47 4.10 -2.54
CA ALA A 28 -2.29 5.45 -3.07
C ALA A 28 -3.49 6.33 -2.66
N ILE A 29 -3.22 7.40 -1.93
CA ILE A 29 -4.21 8.37 -1.48
C ILE A 29 -4.16 9.57 -2.41
N LEU A 30 -5.29 9.94 -3.00
CA LEU A 30 -5.44 11.18 -3.78
C LEU A 30 -6.25 12.16 -2.95
N ALA A 31 -5.64 13.27 -2.54
CA ALA A 31 -6.26 14.24 -1.66
C ALA A 31 -5.91 15.68 -2.05
N ASP A 32 -6.86 16.59 -1.86
CA ASP A 32 -6.66 18.04 -1.99
C ASP A 32 -6.52 18.71 -0.62
N ALA A 33 -6.31 20.02 -0.60
CA ALA A 33 -6.09 20.80 0.62
C ALA A 33 -7.24 20.75 1.65
N SER A 34 -8.40 20.15 1.35
CA SER A 34 -9.50 19.98 2.31
C SER A 34 -9.36 18.76 3.21
N ALA A 35 -8.43 17.85 2.89
CA ALA A 35 -8.20 16.65 3.70
C ALA A 35 -7.58 16.97 5.07
N ASP A 36 -7.92 16.15 6.05
CA ASP A 36 -7.32 16.20 7.38
C ASP A 36 -5.98 15.44 7.37
N PRO A 37 -4.83 16.11 7.60
CA PRO A 37 -3.51 15.49 7.55
C PRO A 37 -3.36 14.33 8.54
N VAL A 38 -4.04 14.37 9.70
CA VAL A 38 -3.97 13.29 10.70
C VAL A 38 -4.55 12.00 10.14
N HIS A 39 -5.68 12.09 9.42
CA HIS A 39 -6.30 10.92 8.81
C HIS A 39 -5.46 10.38 7.65
N VAL A 40 -4.91 11.27 6.80
CA VAL A 40 -4.06 10.86 5.68
C VAL A 40 -2.80 10.15 6.20
N ALA A 41 -2.14 10.70 7.22
CA ALA A 41 -0.97 10.08 7.84
C ALA A 41 -1.30 8.71 8.45
N ALA A 42 -2.42 8.60 9.18
CA ALA A 42 -2.87 7.34 9.77
C ALA A 42 -3.10 6.26 8.70
N ASP A 43 -3.72 6.60 7.56
CA ASP A 43 -3.95 5.65 6.47
C ASP A 43 -2.63 5.22 5.79
N LEU A 44 -1.69 6.15 5.58
CA LEU A 44 -0.36 5.82 5.03
C LEU A 44 0.39 4.86 5.98
N ILE A 45 0.40 5.16 7.28
CA ILE A 45 1.05 4.34 8.30
C ILE A 45 0.39 2.96 8.39
N SER A 46 -0.95 2.89 8.33
CA SER A 46 -1.69 1.62 8.38
C SER A 46 -1.30 0.68 7.24
N GLN A 47 -0.99 1.21 6.06
CA GLN A 47 -0.45 0.39 4.98
C GLN A 47 1.03 0.04 5.18
N ALA A 48 1.84 0.99 5.64
CA ALA A 48 3.27 0.80 5.85
C ALA A 48 3.59 -0.24 6.96
N GLU A 49 2.75 -0.38 7.97
CA GLU A 49 2.94 -1.36 9.05
C GLU A 49 2.71 -2.81 8.61
N HIS A 50 2.03 -3.04 7.48
CA HIS A 50 1.59 -4.36 7.06
C HIS A 50 2.76 -5.27 6.63
N ASP A 51 3.75 -4.74 5.92
CA ASP A 51 4.92 -5.50 5.44
C ASP A 51 6.09 -4.54 5.14
N PRO A 52 7.35 -4.90 5.38
CA PRO A 52 8.51 -4.06 5.04
C PRO A 52 8.65 -3.70 3.56
N MET A 53 8.03 -4.47 2.66
CA MET A 53 7.97 -4.18 1.23
C MET A 53 6.69 -3.43 0.84
N ALA A 54 5.78 -3.12 1.78
CA ALA A 54 4.57 -2.38 1.50
C ALA A 54 4.89 -0.96 1.02
N ALA A 55 4.04 -0.44 0.15
CA ALA A 55 4.16 0.92 -0.37
C ALA A 55 2.93 1.76 0.00
N SER A 56 3.14 2.99 0.43
CA SER A 56 2.07 3.95 0.71
C SER A 56 2.45 5.31 0.13
N VAL A 57 1.58 5.88 -0.70
CA VAL A 57 1.85 7.14 -1.42
C VAL A 57 0.70 8.12 -1.26
N LEU A 58 1.02 9.37 -0.93
CA LEU A 58 0.10 10.51 -1.07
C LEU A 58 0.36 11.22 -2.40
N VAL A 59 -0.70 11.44 -3.18
CA VAL A 59 -0.72 12.29 -4.35
C VAL A 59 -1.61 13.50 -4.04
N THR A 60 -1.01 14.68 -4.06
CA THR A 60 -1.72 15.94 -3.82
C THR A 60 -1.12 17.07 -4.65
N ASP A 61 -1.93 18.05 -5.00
CA ASP A 61 -1.50 19.31 -5.59
C ASP A 61 -1.26 20.41 -4.53
N SER A 62 -1.45 20.09 -3.25
CA SER A 62 -1.25 20.98 -2.12
C SER A 62 0.06 20.67 -1.38
N PRO A 63 1.12 21.49 -1.55
CA PRO A 63 2.36 21.33 -0.79
C PRO A 63 2.13 21.44 0.73
N VAL A 64 1.17 22.27 1.15
CA VAL A 64 0.83 22.47 2.57
C VAL A 64 0.25 21.19 3.17
N LEU A 65 -0.60 20.46 2.43
CA LEU A 65 -1.12 19.18 2.91
C LEU A 65 0.00 18.14 3.00
N ALA A 66 0.88 18.08 2.00
CA ALA A 66 2.00 17.14 1.99
C ALA A 66 2.92 17.35 3.20
N GLU A 67 3.32 18.61 3.46
CA GLU A 67 4.14 18.98 4.61
C GLU A 67 3.44 18.69 5.93
N ALA A 68 2.15 19.02 6.05
CA ALA A 68 1.38 18.75 7.26
C ALA A 68 1.25 17.24 7.54
N THR A 69 1.00 16.44 6.51
CA THR A 69 0.89 14.97 6.63
C THR A 69 2.22 14.34 7.05
N GLU A 70 3.35 14.87 6.58
CA GLU A 70 4.69 14.35 6.93
C GLU A 70 5.08 14.63 8.40
N LEU A 71 4.47 15.65 9.02
CA LEU A 71 4.74 16.05 10.41
C LEU A 71 3.97 15.23 11.45
N GLU A 72 2.88 14.57 11.05
CA GLU A 72 2.06 13.70 11.91
C GLU A 72 2.70 12.31 12.10
#